data_AF-A0A432WM66-F1
#
_entry.id   AF-A0A432WM66-F1
#
_cell.length_a   1.000
_cell.length_b   1.000
_cell.length_c   1.000
_cell.angle_alpha   90.00
_cell.angle_beta   90.00
_cell.angle_gamma   90.00
#
_symmetry.space_group_name_H-M   'P 1'
#
loop_
_entity.id
_entity.type
_entity.pdbx_description
1 polymer ?
#
loop_
_entity_poly.entity_id
_entity_poly.type
_entity_poly.pdbx_seq_one_letter_code
_entity_poly.pdbx_strand_id
1 'polypeptide(L)'
;MTYLMSSSTGNDAVVETEKPQTESRKDNPQRAEPQLVQVATPDQSEQDDVQAAEPSPPTDDEDAQAEPINFSDDDIFASTDSLEDIFIDSTGRVSQTALTSALGQDNFDGFVTRINRIEATEAAAEREAKMNQQLIDTFGSDVYQSNHACSERICAITFTSTTRIDEERLARFSAFGSHYRFTRLDSNEYDEDVLKAIYISTDNPSTLVFSPN
;
A
#
# COMPACT_ATOMS: atom_id res chain seq x y z
N MET A 1 22.98 66.89 34.99
CA MET A 1 23.82 65.71 34.67
C MET A 1 22.95 64.76 33.88
N THR A 2 22.69 65.01 32.60
CA THR A 2 23.53 64.74 31.40
C THR A 2 23.92 63.27 31.30
N TYR A 3 23.38 62.57 30.28
CA TYR A 3 24.05 61.67 29.32
C TYR A 3 22.98 61.30 28.27
N LEU A 4 22.96 61.97 27.11
CA LEU A 4 23.63 61.66 25.84
C LEU A 4 22.92 60.60 24.99
N MET A 5 22.40 61.07 23.86
CA MET A 5 22.08 60.29 22.69
C MET A 5 23.35 59.68 22.09
N SER A 6 23.22 58.51 21.47
CA SER A 6 24.15 58.02 20.47
C SER A 6 23.34 57.37 19.36
N SER A 7 23.42 58.00 18.19
CA SER A 7 22.99 57.49 16.90
C SER A 7 24.04 56.54 16.34
N SER A 8 23.60 55.47 15.68
CA SER A 8 24.39 54.77 14.66
C SER A 8 23.46 54.32 13.54
N THR A 9 23.84 54.72 12.35
CA THR A 9 23.26 54.54 11.02
C THR A 9 23.28 53.09 10.53
N GLY A 10 22.33 52.75 9.66
CA GLY A 10 22.40 51.58 8.79
C GLY A 10 21.18 51.49 7.88
N ASN A 11 21.30 52.00 6.66
CA ASN A 11 20.34 51.86 5.57
C ASN A 11 20.19 50.38 5.18
N ASP A 12 19.00 49.93 4.76
CA ASP A 12 18.82 49.48 3.37
C ASP A 12 17.35 49.31 3.00
N ALA A 13 17.08 49.57 1.72
CA ALA A 13 15.77 49.69 1.11
C ALA A 13 15.17 48.31 0.81
N VAL A 14 13.86 48.15 1.04
CA VAL A 14 13.07 47.04 0.49
C VAL A 14 12.39 47.53 -0.79
N VAL A 15 12.82 47.02 -1.94
CA VAL A 15 12.11 47.17 -3.21
C VAL A 15 11.18 45.97 -3.36
N GLU A 16 9.90 46.27 -3.34
CA GLU A 16 8.78 45.47 -3.83
C GLU A 16 8.66 45.68 -5.35
N THR A 17 8.56 44.61 -6.16
CA THR A 17 7.51 44.50 -7.21
C THR A 17 7.48 43.15 -7.95
N GLU A 18 6.25 42.83 -8.35
CA GLU A 18 5.65 41.59 -8.86
C GLU A 18 6.07 41.05 -10.26
N LYS A 19 5.82 39.74 -10.42
CA LYS A 19 5.21 38.98 -11.56
C LYS A 19 5.97 38.82 -12.90
N PRO A 20 5.78 37.66 -13.58
CA PRO A 20 4.61 37.47 -14.46
C PRO A 20 3.86 36.13 -14.30
N GLN A 21 2.58 36.19 -14.65
CA GLN A 21 1.66 35.07 -14.89
C GLN A 21 2.09 34.24 -16.12
N THR A 22 1.78 32.95 -16.13
CA THR A 22 1.40 32.25 -17.35
C THR A 22 0.31 31.24 -17.05
N GLU A 23 -0.73 31.29 -17.87
CA GLU A 23 -2.03 30.65 -17.71
C GLU A 23 -2.10 29.32 -18.48
N SER A 24 -3.03 28.47 -18.05
CA SER A 24 -3.71 27.39 -18.78
C SER A 24 -2.93 26.12 -19.14
N ARG A 25 -3.19 25.05 -18.36
CA ARG A 25 -3.37 23.70 -18.89
C ARG A 25 -4.58 23.07 -18.21
N LYS A 26 -5.64 22.85 -19.00
CA LYS A 26 -6.76 21.96 -18.65
C LYS A 26 -6.17 20.58 -18.43
N ASP A 27 -6.31 20.03 -17.23
CA ASP A 27 -6.13 18.60 -17.03
C ASP A 27 -7.38 18.02 -16.36
N ASN A 28 -7.98 17.14 -17.15
CA ASN A 28 -9.10 16.29 -16.86
C ASN A 28 -8.68 15.32 -15.74
N PRO A 29 -9.42 15.14 -14.63
CA PRO A 29 -9.08 14.11 -13.66
C PRO A 29 -9.43 12.76 -14.28
N GLN A 30 -8.46 12.20 -15.01
CA GLN A 30 -8.46 10.81 -15.41
C GLN A 30 -8.34 10.00 -14.11
N ARG A 31 -9.45 9.34 -13.75
CA ARG A 31 -9.56 8.33 -12.69
C ARG A 31 -8.29 7.47 -12.71
N ALA A 32 -7.46 7.61 -11.67
CA ALA A 32 -6.24 6.83 -11.55
C ALA A 32 -6.60 5.34 -11.52
N GLU A 33 -6.03 4.58 -12.45
CA GLU A 33 -6.08 3.13 -12.40
C GLU A 33 -5.31 2.64 -11.17
N PRO A 34 -5.75 1.55 -10.50
CA PRO A 34 -5.07 1.02 -9.34
C PRO A 34 -3.64 0.62 -9.73
N GLN A 35 -2.65 1.31 -9.17
CA GLN A 35 -1.25 0.90 -9.31
C GLN A 35 -0.97 -0.22 -8.32
N LEU A 36 -0.86 -1.45 -8.84
CA LEU A 36 -0.39 -2.62 -8.10
C LEU A 36 1.14 -2.51 -7.93
N VAL A 37 1.60 -1.67 -7.00
CA VAL A 37 3.03 -1.49 -6.75
C VAL A 37 3.54 -2.63 -5.86
N GLN A 38 4.20 -3.60 -6.48
CA GLN A 38 5.00 -4.60 -5.78
C GLN A 38 6.31 -3.97 -5.33
N VAL A 39 6.60 -4.01 -4.04
CA VAL A 39 7.96 -3.81 -3.54
C VAL A 39 8.28 -5.04 -2.70
N ALA A 40 9.04 -5.96 -3.27
CA ALA A 40 9.73 -6.97 -2.48
C ALA A 40 10.73 -6.25 -1.58
N THR A 41 10.70 -6.53 -0.29
CA THR A 41 11.73 -6.07 0.65
C THR A 41 13.06 -6.71 0.23
N PRO A 42 14.14 -5.94 0.00
CA PRO A 42 15.40 -6.51 -0.45
C PRO A 42 16.07 -7.27 0.70
N ASP A 43 16.19 -8.58 0.56
CA ASP A 43 17.19 -9.36 1.27
C ASP A 43 18.55 -9.12 0.60
N GLN A 44 19.51 -8.60 1.36
CA GLN A 44 20.86 -8.36 0.85
C GLN A 44 21.59 -9.68 0.66
N SER A 45 21.78 -10.08 -0.60
CA SER A 45 22.86 -10.99 -1.02
C SER A 45 23.18 -10.76 -2.50
N GLU A 46 24.48 -10.77 -2.81
CA GLU A 46 25.14 -10.24 -4.00
C GLU A 46 24.98 -11.08 -5.29
N GLN A 47 25.02 -10.36 -6.42
CA GLN A 47 25.61 -10.64 -7.76
C GLN A 47 25.57 -12.06 -8.35
N ASP A 48 25.06 -12.19 -9.59
CA ASP A 48 25.88 -12.59 -10.76
C ASP A 48 25.17 -12.34 -12.12
N ASP A 49 25.93 -12.54 -13.19
CA ASP A 49 25.99 -11.94 -14.52
C ASP A 49 24.87 -12.29 -15.55
N VAL A 50 24.85 -11.51 -16.64
CA VAL A 50 23.85 -11.42 -17.71
C VAL A 50 24.03 -12.52 -18.77
N GLN A 51 22.95 -13.15 -19.24
CA GLN A 51 22.90 -13.56 -20.65
C GLN A 51 21.49 -13.54 -21.26
N ALA A 52 21.37 -12.76 -22.33
CA ALA A 52 20.17 -12.49 -23.09
C ALA A 52 19.69 -13.71 -23.89
N ALA A 53 18.39 -13.98 -23.82
CA ALA A 53 17.66 -14.73 -24.83
C ALA A 53 16.43 -13.89 -25.21
N GLU A 54 16.33 -13.52 -26.49
CA GLU A 54 15.15 -12.86 -27.05
C GLU A 54 13.93 -13.78 -26.96
N PRO A 55 12.80 -13.36 -26.35
CA PRO A 55 11.55 -14.08 -26.50
C PRO A 55 10.85 -13.64 -27.79
N SER A 56 10.46 -14.65 -28.58
CA SER A 56 9.59 -14.52 -29.75
C SER A 56 8.21 -13.97 -29.35
N PRO A 57 7.48 -13.32 -30.27
CA PRO A 57 6.22 -12.64 -29.94
C PRO A 57 5.15 -13.66 -29.50
N PRO A 58 4.44 -13.43 -28.37
CA PRO A 58 3.27 -14.23 -28.05
C PRO A 58 2.16 -13.90 -29.06
N THR A 59 1.66 -14.97 -29.69
CA THR A 59 0.41 -14.99 -30.45
C THR A 59 -0.76 -14.59 -29.56
N ASP A 60 -1.71 -13.87 -30.15
CA ASP A 60 -2.99 -13.45 -29.58
C ASP A 60 -3.69 -14.60 -28.84
N ASP A 61 -3.65 -14.59 -27.51
CA ASP A 61 -4.50 -15.42 -26.67
C ASP A 61 -5.71 -14.60 -26.23
N GLU A 62 -6.88 -15.18 -26.45
CA GLU A 62 -8.20 -14.63 -26.14
C GLU A 62 -8.28 -14.15 -24.68
N ASP A 63 -8.72 -12.89 -24.53
CA ASP A 63 -8.96 -12.18 -23.26
C ASP A 63 -10.11 -12.86 -22.49
N ALA A 64 -9.82 -14.01 -21.87
CA ALA A 64 -10.66 -14.61 -20.85
C ALA A 64 -10.50 -13.79 -19.56
N GLN A 65 -11.21 -12.67 -19.48
CA GLN A 65 -11.27 -11.87 -18.26
C GLN A 65 -11.89 -12.74 -17.16
N ALA A 66 -11.08 -13.17 -16.19
CA ALA A 66 -11.59 -13.88 -15.03
C ALA A 66 -12.61 -13.01 -14.30
N GLU A 67 -13.70 -13.63 -13.86
CA GLU A 67 -14.74 -12.92 -13.12
C GLU A 67 -14.20 -12.41 -11.77
N PRO A 68 -14.64 -11.21 -11.33
CA PRO A 68 -14.21 -10.65 -10.06
C PRO A 68 -14.68 -11.51 -8.88
N ILE A 69 -13.85 -11.60 -7.84
CA ILE A 69 -14.19 -12.36 -6.63
C ILE A 69 -15.22 -11.61 -5.80
N ASN A 70 -16.32 -12.27 -5.46
CA ASN A 70 -17.34 -11.70 -4.58
C ASN A 70 -17.01 -11.95 -3.10
N PHE A 71 -16.28 -11.03 -2.50
CA PHE A 71 -15.98 -11.02 -1.07
C PHE A 71 -17.18 -10.71 -0.16
N SER A 72 -18.41 -10.72 -0.68
CA SER A 72 -19.62 -10.75 0.14
C SER A 72 -19.95 -12.17 0.62
N ASP A 73 -19.44 -13.20 -0.04
CA ASP A 73 -19.65 -14.61 0.34
C ASP A 73 -19.05 -14.92 1.72
N ASP A 74 -19.84 -15.56 2.59
CA ASP A 74 -19.42 -15.98 3.94
C ASP A 74 -18.49 -17.20 3.92
N ASP A 75 -18.55 -18.02 2.87
CA ASP A 75 -17.72 -19.23 2.76
C ASP A 75 -16.22 -18.88 2.64
N ILE A 76 -15.89 -17.70 2.08
CA ILE A 76 -14.51 -17.18 1.99
C ILE A 76 -13.91 -16.93 3.38
N PHE A 77 -14.74 -16.55 4.37
CA PHE A 77 -14.29 -16.19 5.72
C PHE A 77 -14.66 -17.25 6.76
N ALA A 78 -15.05 -18.45 6.32
CA ALA A 78 -15.43 -19.54 7.22
C ALA A 78 -14.24 -20.09 8.01
N SER A 79 -13.03 -20.01 7.45
CA SER A 79 -11.79 -20.45 8.09
C SER A 79 -10.61 -19.70 7.49
N THR A 80 -9.44 -19.87 8.10
CA THR A 80 -8.20 -19.35 7.54
C THR A 80 -7.86 -19.98 6.19
N ASP A 81 -7.97 -21.30 6.07
CA ASP A 81 -7.67 -22.00 4.81
C ASP A 81 -8.56 -21.50 3.67
N SER A 82 -9.86 -21.29 3.92
CA SER A 82 -10.78 -20.73 2.92
C SER A 82 -10.35 -19.34 2.44
N LEU A 83 -9.86 -18.49 3.34
CA LEU A 83 -9.37 -17.16 2.97
C LEU A 83 -8.06 -17.28 2.17
N GLU A 84 -7.13 -18.11 2.62
CA GLU A 84 -5.84 -18.29 1.95
C GLU A 84 -6.00 -18.83 0.54
N ASP A 85 -6.84 -19.84 0.33
CA ASP A 85 -7.07 -20.48 -0.98
C ASP A 85 -7.56 -19.50 -2.06
N ILE A 86 -8.17 -18.37 -1.66
CA ILE A 86 -8.58 -17.30 -2.58
C ILE A 86 -7.37 -16.50 -3.08
N PHE A 87 -6.40 -16.24 -2.20
CA PHE A 87 -5.24 -15.40 -2.51
C PHE A 87 -4.03 -16.19 -2.98
N ILE A 88 -3.88 -17.44 -2.52
CA ILE A 88 -2.71 -18.27 -2.70
C ILE A 88 -3.18 -19.67 -3.10
N ASP A 89 -2.77 -20.14 -4.27
CA ASP A 89 -3.09 -21.51 -4.66
C ASP A 89 -2.21 -22.54 -3.93
N SER A 90 -2.56 -23.82 -4.06
CA SER A 90 -1.80 -24.94 -3.49
C SER A 90 -0.33 -25.04 -3.93
N THR A 91 0.07 -24.32 -4.99
CA THR A 91 1.45 -24.24 -5.49
C THR A 91 2.20 -23.01 -4.99
N GLY A 92 1.54 -22.16 -4.19
CA GLY A 92 2.09 -20.93 -3.65
C GLY A 92 1.98 -19.71 -4.57
N ARG A 93 1.21 -19.80 -5.67
CA ARG A 93 1.01 -18.69 -6.60
C ARG A 93 -0.03 -17.73 -6.06
N VAL A 94 0.21 -16.43 -6.25
CA VAL A 94 -0.69 -15.40 -5.78
C VAL A 94 -1.71 -15.04 -6.87
N SER A 95 -2.99 -15.00 -6.50
CA SER A 95 -4.09 -14.65 -7.38
C SER A 95 -4.18 -13.12 -7.57
N GLN A 96 -3.84 -12.64 -8.77
CA GLN A 96 -3.97 -11.22 -9.11
C GLN A 96 -5.43 -10.78 -9.11
N THR A 97 -6.35 -11.64 -9.54
CA THR A 97 -7.80 -11.37 -9.57
C THR A 97 -8.35 -11.20 -8.16
N ALA A 98 -7.92 -12.03 -7.20
CA ALA A 98 -8.31 -11.87 -5.80
C ALA A 98 -7.79 -10.56 -5.20
N LEU A 99 -6.52 -10.22 -5.42
CA LEU A 99 -5.93 -8.96 -4.95
C LEU A 99 -6.63 -7.73 -5.52
N THR A 100 -6.86 -7.73 -6.83
CA THR A 100 -7.52 -6.63 -7.53
C THR A 100 -8.96 -6.50 -7.08
N SER A 101 -9.68 -7.62 -6.91
CA SER A 101 -11.06 -7.62 -6.41
C SER A 101 -11.13 -7.12 -4.97
N ALA A 102 -10.21 -7.55 -4.09
CA ALA A 102 -10.17 -7.17 -2.69
C ALA A 102 -9.85 -5.68 -2.51
N LEU A 103 -8.72 -5.21 -3.07
CA LEU A 103 -8.33 -3.79 -3.04
C LEU A 103 -9.27 -2.90 -3.86
N GLY A 104 -10.03 -3.50 -4.78
CA GLY A 104 -11.08 -2.90 -5.58
C GLY A 104 -12.32 -2.51 -4.79
N GLN A 105 -12.57 -3.12 -3.62
CA GLN A 105 -13.81 -2.93 -2.87
C GLN A 105 -13.99 -1.50 -2.36
N ASP A 106 -15.21 -0.99 -2.53
CA ASP A 106 -15.64 0.27 -1.94
C ASP A 106 -15.59 0.19 -0.40
N ASN A 107 -16.06 -0.92 0.16
CA ASN A 107 -16.04 -1.18 1.61
C ASN A 107 -14.89 -2.11 2.02
N PHE A 108 -13.65 -1.68 1.83
CA PHE A 108 -12.48 -2.45 2.25
C PHE A 108 -12.41 -2.63 3.78
N ASP A 109 -12.90 -1.66 4.57
CA ASP A 109 -13.01 -1.78 6.02
C ASP A 109 -13.89 -2.97 6.45
N GLY A 110 -15.00 -3.19 5.74
CA GLY A 110 -15.84 -4.38 5.91
C GLY A 110 -15.09 -5.67 5.61
N PHE A 111 -14.27 -5.70 4.56
CA PHE A 111 -13.40 -6.84 4.24
C PHE A 111 -12.42 -7.14 5.39
N VAL A 112 -11.72 -6.12 5.92
CA VAL A 112 -10.81 -6.28 7.06
C VAL A 112 -11.55 -6.78 8.31
N THR A 113 -12.72 -6.22 8.59
CA THR A 113 -13.57 -6.63 9.72
C THR A 113 -13.98 -8.10 9.64
N ARG A 114 -14.16 -8.64 8.43
CA ARG A 114 -14.49 -10.06 8.26
C ARG A 114 -13.28 -10.97 8.48
N ILE A 115 -12.09 -10.55 8.08
CA ILE A 115 -10.85 -11.26 8.42
C ILE A 115 -10.69 -11.36 9.94
N ASN A 116 -10.96 -10.27 10.67
CA ASN A 116 -10.88 -10.25 12.14
C ASN A 116 -11.88 -11.20 12.85
N ARG A 117 -12.88 -11.71 12.12
CA ARG A 117 -13.84 -12.70 12.68
C ARG A 117 -13.38 -14.14 12.50
N ILE A 118 -12.37 -14.37 11.67
CA ILE A 118 -11.73 -15.68 11.54
C ILE A 118 -10.96 -15.93 12.84
N GLU A 119 -11.01 -17.16 13.35
CA GLU A 119 -10.28 -17.53 14.56
C GLU A 119 -8.78 -17.28 14.37
N ALA A 120 -8.23 -16.37 15.18
CA ALA A 120 -6.84 -15.99 15.09
C ALA A 120 -5.94 -17.07 15.70
N THR A 121 -4.89 -17.44 14.98
CA THR A 121 -3.81 -18.26 15.51
C THR A 121 -2.77 -17.38 16.21
N GLU A 122 -1.91 -17.99 17.03
CA GLU A 122 -0.86 -17.26 17.74
C GLU A 122 0.08 -16.53 16.75
N ALA A 123 0.43 -17.18 15.64
CA ALA A 123 1.23 -16.57 14.59
C ALA A 123 0.54 -15.37 13.94
N ALA A 124 -0.77 -15.47 13.65
CA ALA A 124 -1.55 -14.36 13.11
C ALA A 124 -1.61 -13.17 14.08
N ALA A 125 -1.85 -13.45 15.38
CA ALA A 125 -1.91 -12.43 16.42
C ALA A 125 -0.56 -11.71 16.61
N GLU A 126 0.56 -12.44 16.58
CA GLU A 126 1.90 -11.84 16.64
C GLU A 126 2.18 -10.93 15.44
N ARG A 127 1.78 -11.36 14.23
CA ARG A 127 1.94 -10.56 13.01
C ARG A 127 1.07 -9.30 13.05
N GLU A 128 -0.15 -9.42 13.55
CA GLU A 128 -1.05 -8.28 13.71
C GLU A 128 -0.48 -7.25 14.70
N ALA A 129 0.04 -7.72 15.84
CA ALA A 129 0.70 -6.87 16.82
C ALA A 129 1.92 -6.13 16.22
N LYS A 130 2.75 -6.83 15.44
CA LYS A 130 3.90 -6.22 14.73
C LYS A 130 3.44 -5.19 13.70
N MET A 131 2.39 -5.48 12.93
CA MET A 131 1.82 -4.54 11.96
C MET A 131 1.31 -3.28 12.64
N ASN A 132 0.57 -3.41 13.75
CA ASN A 132 0.07 -2.27 14.51
C ASN A 132 1.21 -1.44 15.12
N GLN A 133 2.23 -2.10 15.69
CA GLN A 133 3.42 -1.41 16.19
C GLN A 133 4.12 -0.62 15.06
N GLN A 134 4.29 -1.23 13.89
CA GLN A 134 4.93 -0.60 12.75
C GLN A 134 4.11 0.57 12.18
N LEU A 135 2.77 0.50 12.24
CA LEU A 135 1.88 1.60 11.90
C LEU A 135 2.13 2.80 12.81
N ILE A 136 2.18 2.57 14.13
CA ILE A 136 2.44 3.60 15.14
C ILE A 136 3.83 4.21 14.94
N ASP A 137 4.85 3.38 14.74
CA ASP A 137 6.24 3.86 14.60
C ASP A 137 6.45 4.63 13.29
N THR A 138 5.71 4.31 12.24
CA THR A 138 5.89 4.90 10.90
C THR A 138 5.03 6.12 10.66
N PHE A 139 3.78 6.10 11.12
CA PHE A 139 2.80 7.15 10.87
C PHE A 139 2.35 7.87 12.16
N GLY A 140 2.40 7.21 13.31
CA GLY A 140 2.14 7.82 14.60
C GLY A 140 0.82 8.59 14.66
N SER A 141 0.91 9.88 15.00
CA SER A 141 -0.25 10.77 15.13
C SER A 141 -0.91 11.15 13.82
N ASP A 142 -0.31 10.85 12.67
CA ASP A 142 -0.87 11.23 11.37
C ASP A 142 -2.09 10.37 11.00
N VAL A 143 -2.22 9.20 11.65
CA VAL A 143 -3.33 8.25 11.45
C VAL A 143 -4.38 8.45 12.54
N TYR A 144 -5.62 8.69 12.13
CA TYR A 144 -6.74 8.88 13.06
C TYR A 144 -7.86 7.84 12.88
N GLN A 145 -7.84 7.08 11.79
CA GLN A 145 -8.75 5.98 11.54
C GLN A 145 -7.93 4.84 10.95
N SER A 146 -7.95 3.68 11.60
CA SER A 146 -7.32 2.47 11.08
C SER A 146 -8.12 1.24 11.47
N ASN A 147 -8.10 0.25 10.59
CA ASN A 147 -8.62 -1.09 10.83
C ASN A 147 -7.64 -2.08 10.23
N HIS A 148 -7.32 -3.12 10.99
CA HIS A 148 -6.36 -4.12 10.58
C HIS A 148 -6.73 -5.48 11.15
N ALA A 149 -6.35 -6.53 10.43
CA ALA A 149 -6.57 -7.90 10.84
C ALA A 149 -5.56 -8.83 10.17
N CYS A 150 -5.15 -9.88 10.87
CA CYS A 150 -4.38 -10.98 10.29
C CYS A 150 -5.10 -12.32 10.47
N SER A 151 -5.00 -13.17 9.45
CA SER A 151 -5.41 -14.57 9.45
C SER A 151 -4.31 -15.38 8.76
N GLU A 152 -3.58 -16.18 9.56
CA GLU A 152 -2.36 -16.90 9.18
C GLU A 152 -1.41 -16.09 8.30
N ARG A 153 -1.40 -16.36 6.98
CA ARG A 153 -0.48 -15.74 6.01
C ARG A 153 -0.98 -14.41 5.48
N ILE A 154 -2.27 -14.12 5.58
CA ILE A 154 -2.89 -12.90 5.05
C ILE A 154 -3.09 -11.87 6.17
N CYS A 155 -2.54 -10.68 5.99
CA CYS A 155 -2.88 -9.52 6.81
C CYS A 155 -3.47 -8.43 5.91
N ALA A 156 -4.51 -7.77 6.38
CA ALA A 156 -5.11 -6.63 5.69
C ALA A 156 -5.17 -5.43 6.62
N ILE A 157 -4.98 -4.24 6.05
CA ILE A 157 -5.09 -2.98 6.78
C ILE A 157 -5.65 -1.90 5.88
N THR A 158 -6.48 -1.06 6.48
CA THR A 158 -6.83 0.24 5.92
C THR A 158 -6.61 1.32 6.96
N PHE A 159 -6.12 2.47 6.53
CA PHE A 159 -6.05 3.65 7.40
C PHE A 159 -6.10 4.94 6.60
N THR A 160 -6.55 6.00 7.28
CA THR A 160 -6.56 7.37 6.76
C THR A 160 -5.45 8.17 7.42
N SER A 161 -4.67 8.89 6.61
CA SER A 161 -3.59 9.75 7.07
C SER A 161 -3.84 11.21 6.71
N THR A 162 -3.69 12.09 7.70
CA THR A 162 -3.73 13.55 7.51
C THR A 162 -2.52 14.11 6.78
N THR A 163 -1.47 13.31 6.62
CA THR A 163 -0.25 13.66 5.91
C THR A 163 -0.07 12.74 4.72
N ARG A 164 0.63 13.24 3.70
CA ARG A 164 0.87 12.47 2.49
C ARG A 164 1.68 11.20 2.79
N ILE A 165 1.23 10.07 2.22
CA ILE A 165 1.92 8.79 2.27
C ILE A 165 2.87 8.73 1.08
N ASP A 166 4.17 8.83 1.35
CA ASP A 166 5.21 8.62 0.36
C ASP A 166 5.75 7.18 0.38
N GLU A 167 6.56 6.85 -0.63
CA GLU A 167 7.12 5.51 -0.80
C GLU A 167 8.09 5.12 0.32
N GLU A 168 8.82 6.08 0.90
CA GLU A 168 9.76 5.82 2.00
C GLU A 168 9.01 5.38 3.26
N ARG A 169 7.96 6.13 3.63
CA ARG A 169 7.07 5.78 4.75
C ARG A 169 6.40 4.44 4.49
N LEU A 170 5.89 4.22 3.28
CA LEU A 170 5.24 2.95 2.94
C LEU A 170 6.22 1.76 3.03
N ALA A 171 7.46 1.92 2.55
CA ALA A 171 8.51 0.91 2.66
C ALA A 171 8.85 0.61 4.13
N ARG A 172 9.02 1.64 4.96
CA ARG A 172 9.25 1.48 6.41
C ARG A 172 8.07 0.77 7.08
N PHE A 173 6.84 1.11 6.72
CA PHE A 173 5.66 0.45 7.28
C PHE A 173 5.61 -1.04 6.98
N SER A 174 6.13 -1.46 5.84
CA SER A 174 6.03 -2.85 5.37
C SER A 174 6.98 -3.83 6.07
N ALA A 175 7.87 -3.33 6.93
CA ALA A 175 8.95 -4.09 7.57
C ALA A 175 8.52 -5.02 8.72
N PHE A 176 7.21 -5.29 8.90
CA PHE A 176 6.68 -6.07 10.03
C PHE A 176 6.70 -7.60 9.84
N GLY A 177 7.32 -8.11 8.78
CA GLY A 177 7.46 -9.56 8.52
C GLY A 177 6.56 -10.09 7.41
N SER A 178 6.16 -9.24 6.46
CA SER A 178 5.53 -9.66 5.22
C SER A 178 6.58 -9.81 4.11
N HIS A 179 6.34 -10.76 3.20
CA HIS A 179 7.21 -11.02 2.06
C HIS A 179 6.67 -10.34 0.81
N TYR A 180 5.34 -10.23 0.70
CA TYR A 180 4.67 -9.50 -0.36
C TYR A 180 3.70 -8.47 0.21
N ARG A 181 3.63 -7.36 -0.50
CA ARG A 181 2.75 -6.23 -0.21
C ARG A 181 2.02 -5.84 -1.48
N PHE A 182 0.71 -5.66 -1.34
CA PHE A 182 -0.16 -5.12 -2.37
C PHE A 182 -0.93 -3.96 -1.76
N THR A 183 -0.74 -2.78 -2.33
CA THR A 183 -1.30 -1.54 -1.79
C THR A 183 -2.12 -0.82 -2.83
N ARG A 184 -3.17 -0.15 -2.37
CA ARG A 184 -3.89 0.85 -3.12
C ARG A 184 -3.95 2.11 -2.28
N LEU A 185 -3.58 3.24 -2.89
CA LEU A 185 -3.66 4.55 -2.27
C LEU A 185 -4.79 5.31 -2.98
N ASP A 186 -5.82 5.66 -2.23
CA ASP A 186 -6.92 6.50 -2.67
C ASP A 186 -6.87 7.83 -1.89
N SER A 187 -7.68 8.82 -2.26
CA SER A 187 -7.90 10.04 -1.47
C SER A 187 -9.37 10.15 -1.08
N ASN A 188 -9.66 10.60 0.14
CA ASN A 188 -11.04 10.82 0.59
C ASN A 188 -11.59 12.20 0.16
N GLU A 189 -12.80 12.52 0.60
CA GLU A 189 -13.47 13.80 0.31
C GLU A 189 -12.79 15.05 0.91
N TYR A 190 -11.80 14.86 1.78
CA TYR A 190 -11.00 15.90 2.44
C TYR A 190 -9.58 16.00 1.87
N ASP A 191 -9.29 15.35 0.74
CA ASP A 191 -7.96 15.24 0.12
C ASP A 191 -6.91 14.56 1.04
N GLU A 192 -7.36 13.73 1.97
CA GLU A 192 -6.49 12.92 2.82
C GLU A 192 -6.22 11.56 2.20
N ASP A 193 -5.03 11.02 2.45
CA ASP A 193 -4.60 9.74 1.89
C ASP A 193 -5.25 8.58 2.63
N VAL A 194 -5.87 7.68 1.88
CA VAL A 194 -6.45 6.42 2.37
C VAL A 194 -5.64 5.26 1.81
N LEU A 195 -4.89 4.59 2.68
CA LEU A 195 -4.16 3.38 2.31
C LEU A 195 -5.07 2.16 2.51
N LYS A 196 -5.15 1.30 1.50
CA LYS A 196 -5.61 -0.09 1.61
C LYS A 196 -4.44 -0.99 1.30
N ALA A 197 -4.18 -2.00 2.12
CA ALA A 197 -3.08 -2.91 1.90
C ALA A 197 -3.44 -4.36 2.26
N ILE A 198 -2.91 -5.28 1.48
CA ILE A 198 -2.90 -6.72 1.74
C ILE A 198 -1.44 -7.18 1.76
N TYR A 199 -1.08 -7.89 2.81
CA TYR A 199 0.25 -8.42 3.06
C TYR A 199 0.18 -9.93 3.13
N ILE A 200 1.05 -10.59 2.36
CA ILE A 200 1.10 -12.03 2.28
C ILE A 200 2.46 -12.51 2.82
N SER A 201 2.43 -13.40 3.80
CA SER A 201 3.63 -14.10 4.26
C SER A 201 3.88 -15.36 3.44
N THR A 202 5.14 -15.66 3.16
CA THR A 202 5.57 -16.93 2.56
C THR A 202 6.94 -17.28 3.10
N ASP A 203 7.21 -18.57 3.31
CA ASP A 203 8.55 -19.02 3.66
C ASP A 203 9.51 -19.02 2.46
N ASN A 204 8.99 -18.79 1.24
CA ASN A 204 9.78 -18.73 0.02
C ASN A 204 9.40 -17.52 -0.86
N PRO A 205 10.07 -16.36 -0.70
CA PRO A 205 9.79 -15.18 -1.49
C PRO A 205 10.17 -15.31 -2.98
N SER A 206 10.84 -16.39 -3.39
CA SER A 206 11.24 -16.64 -4.78
C SER A 206 10.21 -17.45 -5.58
N THR A 207 9.18 -18.00 -4.94
CA THR A 207 8.16 -18.84 -5.61
C THR A 207 6.95 -18.06 -6.11
N LEU A 208 6.92 -16.73 -5.92
CA LEU A 208 5.77 -15.96 -6.39
C LEU A 208 5.77 -15.92 -7.91
N VAL A 209 4.75 -16.57 -8.43
CA VAL A 209 4.30 -16.44 -9.80
C VAL A 209 2.86 -15.97 -9.70
N PHE A 210 2.54 -14.92 -10.44
CA PHE A 210 1.15 -14.55 -10.64
C PHE A 210 0.52 -15.63 -11.50
N SER A 211 -0.56 -16.24 -11.06
CA SER A 211 -1.34 -17.02 -12.01
C SER A 211 -1.96 -16.04 -13.00
N PRO A 212 -1.64 -16.13 -14.32
CA PRO A 212 -2.52 -15.54 -15.31
C PRO A 212 -3.87 -16.25 -15.23
N ASN A 213 -4.90 -15.53 -15.65
CA ASN A 213 -6.25 -16.07 -15.77
C ASN A 213 -6.30 -17.16 -16.84
#